data_AF-A0A804PUH4-F1
#
_entry.id   AF-A0A804PUH4-F1
#
_cell.length_a   1.000
_cell.length_b   1.000
_cell.length_c   1.000
_cell.angle_alpha   90.00
_cell.angle_beta   90.00
_cell.angle_gamma   90.00
#
_symmetry.space_group_name_H-M   'P 1'
#
loop_
_entity.id
_entity.type
_entity.pdbx_description
1 polymer ?
#
loop_
_entity_poly.entity_id
_entity_poly.type
_entity_poly.pdbx_seq_one_letter_code
_entity_poly.pdbx_strand_id
1 'polypeptide(L)'
;MLMYYYILALLVLSHKWKCWKIERRIKIKELRRQRMYHLICESDVKCINDLRMDRRTFHILCDMLRDIGGLRGTRNTPLGEIVAAFLHTLAHHVK
;
A
#
# COMPACT_ATOMS: atom_id res chain seq x y z
N MET A 1 -27.26 3.32 -38.70
CA MET A 1 -27.88 2.89 -37.43
C MET A 1 -26.99 1.92 -36.66
N LEU A 2 -26.72 0.70 -37.15
CA LEU A 2 -25.89 -0.30 -36.44
C LEU A 2 -24.49 0.23 -36.04
N MET A 3 -23.79 0.89 -36.95
CA MET A 3 -22.45 1.46 -36.68
C MET A 3 -22.44 2.45 -35.50
N TYR A 4 -23.50 3.26 -35.33
CA TYR A 4 -23.62 4.19 -34.21
C TYR A 4 -23.76 3.45 -32.87
N TYR A 5 -24.58 2.38 -32.83
CA TYR A 5 -24.70 1.54 -31.64
C TYR A 5 -23.37 0.86 -31.27
N TYR A 6 -22.58 0.41 -32.26
CA TYR A 6 -21.25 -0.14 -32.00
C TYR A 6 -20.29 0.91 -31.41
N ILE A 7 -20.22 2.12 -31.96
CA ILE A 7 -19.37 3.18 -31.42
C ILE A 7 -19.80 3.54 -30.00
N LEU A 8 -21.11 3.71 -29.74
CA LEU A 8 -21.63 3.98 -28.41
C LEU A 8 -21.28 2.85 -27.43
N ALA A 9 -21.43 1.58 -27.84
CA ALA A 9 -21.06 0.43 -27.02
C ALA A 9 -19.55 0.44 -26.69
N LEU A 10 -18.68 0.73 -27.66
CA LEU A 10 -17.24 0.84 -27.45
C LEU A 10 -16.87 2.00 -26.50
N LEU A 11 -17.55 3.15 -26.61
CA LEU A 11 -17.35 4.27 -25.68
C LEU A 11 -17.79 3.92 -24.26
N VAL A 12 -18.94 3.26 -24.10
CA VAL A 12 -19.43 2.79 -22.79
C VAL A 12 -18.47 1.74 -22.20
N LEU A 13 -18.00 0.80 -23.00
CA LEU A 13 -17.00 -0.20 -22.58
C LEU A 13 -15.68 0.48 -22.16
N SER A 14 -15.19 1.43 -22.94
CA SER A 14 -13.98 2.21 -22.63
C SER A 14 -14.13 3.01 -21.33
N HIS A 15 -15.28 3.65 -21.12
CA HIS A 15 -15.58 4.37 -19.89
C HIS A 15 -15.65 3.42 -18.69
N LYS A 16 -16.40 2.31 -18.81
CA LYS A 16 -16.45 1.26 -17.77
C LYS A 16 -15.07 0.72 -17.45
N TRP A 17 -14.22 0.51 -18.45
CA TRP A 17 -12.86 0.02 -18.26
C TRP A 17 -11.97 1.05 -17.54
N LYS A 18 -12.10 2.34 -17.87
CA LYS A 18 -11.42 3.45 -17.16
C LYS A 18 -11.89 3.54 -15.70
N CYS A 19 -13.20 3.55 -15.46
CA CYS A 19 -13.78 3.57 -14.10
C CYS A 19 -13.30 2.37 -13.28
N TRP A 20 -13.39 1.17 -13.84
CA TRP A 20 -12.92 -0.05 -13.17
C TRP A 20 -11.43 -0.03 -12.88
N LYS A 21 -10.61 0.53 -13.77
CA LYS A 21 -9.16 0.69 -13.54
C LYS A 21 -8.89 1.65 -12.37
N ILE A 22 -9.67 2.72 -12.24
CA ILE A 22 -9.56 3.68 -11.12
C ILE A 22 -10.02 3.01 -9.81
N GLU A 23 -11.19 2.40 -9.81
CA GLU A 23 -11.75 1.70 -8.65
C GLU A 23 -10.81 0.60 -8.15
N ARG A 24 -10.26 -0.21 -9.07
CA ARG A 24 -9.25 -1.21 -8.75
C ARG A 24 -8.01 -0.58 -8.09
N ARG A 25 -7.52 0.56 -8.59
CA ARG A 25 -6.37 1.25 -7.97
C ARG A 25 -6.71 1.75 -6.57
N ILE A 26 -7.91 2.26 -6.34
CA ILE A 26 -8.37 2.70 -5.00
C ILE A 26 -8.46 1.50 -4.06
N LYS A 27 -9.08 0.40 -4.50
CA LYS A 27 -9.22 -0.83 -3.71
C LYS A 27 -7.87 -1.43 -3.32
N ILE A 28 -6.91 -1.46 -4.24
CA ILE A 28 -5.53 -1.94 -3.94
C ILE A 28 -4.86 -1.05 -2.90
N LYS A 29 -5.00 0.29 -2.98
CA LYS A 29 -4.46 1.21 -1.97
C LYS A 29 -5.09 0.99 -0.60
N GLU A 30 -6.40 0.77 -0.56
CA GLU A 30 -7.11 0.53 0.70
C GLU A 30 -6.68 -0.78 1.36
N LEU A 31 -6.55 -1.86 0.58
CA LEU A 31 -6.02 -3.13 1.08
C LEU A 31 -4.58 -3.01 1.62
N ARG A 32 -3.72 -2.20 0.98
CA ARG A 32 -2.36 -1.93 1.48
C ARG A 32 -2.39 -1.19 2.82
N ARG A 33 -3.24 -0.16 2.95
CA ARG A 33 -3.42 0.56 4.22
C ARG A 33 -3.94 -0.35 5.32
N GLN A 34 -4.95 -1.17 5.04
CA GLN A 34 -5.47 -2.12 6.03
C GLN A 34 -4.41 -3.14 6.45
N ARG A 35 -3.65 -3.68 5.50
CA ARG A 35 -2.54 -4.60 5.81
C ARG A 35 -1.47 -3.94 6.67
N MET A 36 -1.10 -2.71 6.35
CA MET A 36 -0.15 -1.93 7.17
C MET A 36 -0.69 -1.69 8.57
N TYR A 37 -1.95 -1.29 8.70
CA TYR A 37 -2.60 -1.11 10.00
C TYR A 37 -2.59 -2.42 10.81
N HIS A 38 -2.83 -3.56 10.16
CA HIS A 38 -2.74 -4.87 10.79
C HIS A 38 -1.33 -5.20 11.27
N LEU A 39 -0.31 -4.94 10.44
CA LEU A 39 1.10 -5.15 10.76
C LEU A 39 1.56 -4.32 11.96
N ILE A 40 1.12 -3.05 12.03
CA ILE A 40 1.61 -2.08 13.02
C ILE A 40 0.73 -2.05 14.27
N CYS A 41 -0.60 -2.17 14.18
CA CYS A 41 -1.48 -1.82 15.29
C CYS A 41 -2.04 -3.03 16.05
N GLU A 42 -2.14 -4.21 15.45
CA GLU A 42 -2.98 -5.26 16.02
C GLU A 42 -2.35 -5.98 17.22
N SER A 43 -1.07 -6.33 17.16
CA SER A 43 -0.35 -6.93 18.30
C SER A 43 1.17 -6.87 18.11
N ASP A 44 1.92 -6.78 19.22
CA ASP A 44 3.39 -6.86 19.18
C ASP A 44 3.88 -8.20 18.60
N VAL A 45 3.17 -9.30 18.87
CA VAL A 45 3.50 -10.63 18.36
C VAL A 45 3.47 -10.67 16.83
N LYS A 46 2.43 -10.10 16.20
CA LYS A 46 2.34 -10.04 14.74
C LYS A 46 3.43 -9.14 14.15
N CYS A 47 3.67 -7.98 14.75
CA CYS A 47 4.75 -7.09 14.33
C CYS A 47 6.11 -7.80 14.36
N ILE A 48 6.40 -8.55 15.43
CA ILE A 48 7.64 -9.33 15.54
C ILE A 48 7.70 -10.45 14.50
N ASN A 49 6.60 -11.15 14.23
CA ASN A 49 6.59 -12.22 13.25
C ASN A 49 6.80 -11.71 11.81
N ASP A 50 6.15 -10.61 11.44
CA ASP A 50 6.12 -10.11 10.07
C ASP A 50 7.28 -9.14 9.75
N LEU A 51 7.77 -8.42 10.75
CA LEU A 51 8.82 -7.40 10.61
C LEU A 51 10.12 -7.75 11.34
N ARG A 52 10.13 -8.76 12.23
CA ARG A 52 11.25 -9.08 13.15
C ARG A 52 11.55 -7.99 14.19
N MET A 53 10.61 -7.08 14.44
CA MET A 53 10.75 -6.02 15.44
C MET A 53 9.43 -5.79 16.17
N ASP A 54 9.49 -5.33 17.41
CA ASP A 54 8.30 -4.90 18.14
C ASP A 54 7.78 -3.54 17.63
N ARG A 55 6.54 -3.20 17.98
CA ARG A 55 5.90 -1.96 17.50
C ARG A 55 6.65 -0.71 17.96
N ARG A 56 7.18 -0.70 19.18
CA ARG A 56 7.89 0.47 19.72
C ARG A 56 9.20 0.69 18.96
N THR A 57 9.97 -0.37 18.72
CA THR A 57 11.18 -0.30 17.90
C THR A 57 10.89 0.14 16.48
N PHE A 58 9.79 -0.35 15.87
CA PHE A 58 9.36 0.11 14.54
C PHE A 58 9.08 1.62 14.51
N HIS A 59 8.38 2.16 15.51
CA HIS A 59 8.09 3.60 15.60
C HIS A 59 9.37 4.42 15.77
N ILE A 60 10.27 3.99 16.67
CA ILE A 60 11.57 4.65 16.87
C ILE A 60 12.39 4.64 15.57
N LEU A 61 12.39 3.52 14.84
CA LEU A 61 13.05 3.43 13.53
C LEU A 61 12.45 4.40 12.52
N CYS A 62 11.11 4.51 12.45
CA CYS A 62 10.45 5.47 11.56
C CYS A 62 10.81 6.92 11.91
N ASP A 63 10.86 7.27 13.20
CA ASP A 63 11.26 8.60 13.65
C ASP A 63 12.73 8.88 13.32
N MET A 64 13.64 7.93 13.57
CA MET A 64 15.06 8.07 13.17
C MET A 64 15.22 8.23 11.66
N LEU A 65 14.49 7.46 10.86
CA LEU A 65 14.53 7.58 9.40
C LEU A 65 14.00 8.92 8.92
N ARG A 66 12.99 9.48 9.61
CA ARG A 66 12.47 10.81 9.31
C ARG A 66 13.45 11.92 9.69
N ASP A 67 14.00 11.84 10.89
CA ASP A 67 14.73 12.94 11.52
C ASP A 67 16.20 12.95 11.12
N ILE A 68 16.85 11.77 11.06
CA ILE A 68 18.27 11.61 10.69
C ILE A 68 18.40 11.29 9.21
N GLY A 69 17.61 10.35 8.70
CA GLY A 69 17.68 9.92 7.30
C GLY A 69 17.05 10.90 6.31
N GLY A 70 16.27 11.86 6.80
CA GLY A 70 15.49 12.77 5.95
C GLY A 70 14.42 12.08 5.12
N LEU A 71 14.08 10.81 5.42
CA LEU A 71 13.04 10.10 4.69
C LEU A 71 11.68 10.72 5.04
N ARG A 72 10.99 11.21 4.02
CA ARG A 72 9.62 11.71 4.15
C ARG A 72 8.69 10.77 3.40
N GLY A 73 7.48 10.62 3.94
CA GLY A 73 6.40 9.97 3.21
C GLY A 73 6.15 10.68 1.87
N THR A 74 5.76 9.91 0.85
CA THR A 74 5.32 10.50 -0.41
C THR A 74 3.88 10.99 -0.29
N ARG A 75 3.41 11.79 -1.25
CA ARG A 75 2.00 12.22 -1.32
C ARG A 75 0.99 11.05 -1.24
N ASN A 76 1.41 9.85 -1.64
CA ASN A 76 0.53 8.68 -1.73
C ASN A 76 0.82 7.60 -0.68
N THR A 77 2.01 7.58 -0.07
CA THR A 77 2.45 6.52 0.83
C THR A 77 3.14 7.14 2.06
N PRO A 78 2.61 6.95 3.27
CA PRO A 78 3.26 7.42 4.48
C PRO A 78 4.61 6.71 4.68
N LEU A 79 5.53 7.34 5.42
CA LEU A 79 6.86 6.79 5.69
C LEU A 79 6.77 5.39 6.30
N GLY A 80 5.87 5.20 7.27
CA GLY A 80 5.66 3.90 7.91
C GLY A 80 5.28 2.79 6.91
N GLU A 81 4.53 3.08 5.84
CA GLU A 81 4.18 2.08 4.82
C GLU A 81 5.41 1.62 4.05
N ILE A 82 6.27 2.58 3.69
CA ILE A 82 7.50 2.33 2.94
C ILE A 82 8.45 1.47 3.80
N VAL A 83 8.64 1.89 5.06
CA VAL A 83 9.54 1.22 6.01
C VAL A 83 9.02 -0.17 6.37
N ALA A 84 7.71 -0.34 6.62
CA ALA A 84 7.11 -1.63 6.89
C ALA A 84 7.21 -2.58 5.69
N ALA A 85 6.94 -2.11 4.47
CA ALA A 85 7.05 -2.94 3.27
C ALA A 85 8.49 -3.41 3.01
N PHE A 86 9.48 -2.53 3.26
CA PHE A 86 10.89 -2.86 3.16
C PHE A 86 11.29 -3.92 4.19
N LEU A 87 10.94 -3.70 5.46
CA LEU A 87 11.28 -4.61 6.56
C LEU A 87 10.56 -5.97 6.43
N HIS A 88 9.31 -5.98 5.97
CA HIS A 88 8.60 -7.21 5.66
C HIS A 88 9.29 -7.99 4.54
N THR A 89 9.75 -7.28 3.49
CA THR A 89 10.55 -7.91 2.45
C THR A 89 11.83 -8.49 3.04
N LEU A 90 12.61 -7.75 3.82
CA LEU A 90 13.82 -8.26 4.46
C LEU A 90 13.56 -9.45 5.39
N ALA A 91 12.48 -9.41 6.18
CA ALA A 91 12.12 -10.45 7.15
C ALA A 91 11.77 -11.79 6.51
N HIS A 92 11.18 -11.75 5.31
CA HIS A 92 10.70 -12.93 4.57
C HIS A 92 11.49 -13.23 3.30
N HIS A 93 12.46 -12.38 2.93
CA HIS A 93 13.39 -12.64 1.85
C HIS A 93 14.48 -13.60 2.33
N VAL A 94 14.06 -14.83 2.62
CA VAL A 94 14.95 -15.98 2.76
C VAL A 94 15.16 -16.53 1.36
N LYS A 95 16.41 -16.59 0.92
CA LYS A 95 16.81 -17.24 -0.34
C LYS A 95 16.40 -18.71 -0.37
#